data_AF-A0A961C948-F1
#
_entry.id   AF-A0A961C948-F1
#
_cell.length_a   1.000
_cell.length_b   1.000
_cell.length_c   1.000
_cell.angle_alpha   90.00
_cell.angle_beta   90.00
_cell.angle_gamma   90.00
#
_symmetry.space_group_name_H-M   'P 1'
#
loop_
_entity.id
_entity.type
_entity.pdbx_description
1 polymer ?
#
loop_
_entity_poly.entity_id
_entity_poly.type
_entity_poly.pdbx_seq_one_letter_code
_entity_poly.pdbx_strand_id
1 'polypeptide(L)' 'HPVDAVVDTTGAGDLYAAGFLYGFTNDFGLETAGRLGALAAGEVIGHLGARPEVSLADLAKSL' A
#
# COMPACT_ATOMS: atom_id res chain seq x y z
N HIS A 1 7.27 3.55 -0.76
CA HIS A 1 7.93 2.24 -0.65
C HIS A 1 8.56 1.92 -2.00
N PRO A 2 9.89 2.00 -2.15
CA PRO A 2 10.55 1.63 -3.39
C PRO A 2 10.41 0.12 -3.60
N VAL A 3 10.12 -0.29 -4.83
CA VAL A 3 9.94 -1.69 -5.23
C VAL A 3 11.11 -2.05 -6.15
N ASP A 4 11.80 -3.14 -5.85
CA ASP A 4 12.99 -3.56 -6.62
C ASP A 4 12.65 -3.95 -8.06
N ALA A 5 11.50 -4.58 -8.27
CA ALA A 5 10.96 -4.91 -9.59
C ALA A 5 9.42 -4.94 -9.55
N VAL A 6 8.78 -4.42 -10.60
CA VAL A 6 7.33 -4.59 -10.79
C VAL A 6 7.09 -5.97 -11.41
N VAL A 7 6.37 -6.83 -10.71
CA VAL A 7 6.14 -8.23 -11.10
C VAL A 7 4.72 -8.41 -11.65
N ASP A 8 3.70 -7.90 -10.98
CA ASP A 8 2.29 -8.01 -11.35
C ASP A 8 1.55 -6.76 -10.88
N THR A 9 0.81 -6.08 -11.76
CA THR A 9 0.08 -4.87 -11.37
C THR A 9 -1.31 -5.15 -10.80
N THR A 10 -1.72 -6.41 -10.74
CA THR A 10 -3.06 -6.82 -10.27
C THR A 10 -3.25 -6.39 -8.81
N GLY A 11 -4.35 -5.69 -8.51
CA GLY A 11 -4.67 -5.23 -7.16
C GLY A 11 -3.99 -3.92 -6.73
N ALA A 12 -3.13 -3.31 -7.55
CA ALA A 12 -2.44 -2.07 -7.18
C ALA A 12 -3.40 -0.93 -6.80
N GLY A 13 -4.46 -0.72 -7.59
CA GLY A 13 -5.47 0.30 -7.31
C GLY A 13 -6.32 -0.01 -6.08
N ASP A 14 -6.66 -1.29 -5.87
CA ASP A 14 -7.44 -1.74 -4.73
C ASP A 14 -6.66 -1.51 -3.43
N LEU A 15 -5.37 -1.85 -3.42
CA LEU A 15 -4.50 -1.68 -2.25
C LEU A 15 -4.15 -0.21 -2.01
N TYR A 16 -3.99 0.59 -3.07
CA TYR A 16 -3.89 2.04 -2.92
C TYR A 16 -5.13 2.61 -2.21
N ALA A 17 -6.33 2.26 -2.70
CA ALA A 17 -7.58 2.72 -2.11
C ALA A 17 -7.73 2.22 -0.66
N ALA A 18 -7.37 0.97 -0.37
CA ALA A 18 -7.40 0.43 0.97
C ALA A 18 -6.49 1.20 1.94
N GLY A 19 -5.22 1.43 1.57
CA GLY A 19 -4.29 2.20 2.38
C GLY A 19 -4.69 3.67 2.55
N PHE A 20 -5.19 4.30 1.49
CA PHE A 20 -5.71 5.66 1.55
C PHE A 20 -6.93 5.78 2.45
N LEU A 21 -7.94 4.90 2.28
CA LEU A 21 -9.15 4.91 3.08
C LEU A 21 -8.84 4.60 4.55
N TYR A 22 -7.86 3.73 4.82
CA TYR A 22 -7.38 3.50 6.19
C TYR A 22 -6.84 4.80 6.80
N GLY A 23 -5.92 5.50 6.13
CA GLY A 23 -5.38 6.76 6.65
C GLY A 23 -6.44 7.87 6.76
N PHE A 24 -7.35 7.97 5.79
CA PHE A 24 -8.41 8.97 5.76
C PHE A 24 -9.44 8.74 6.88
N THR A 25 -9.86 7.50 7.12
CA THR A 25 -10.85 7.18 8.18
C THR A 25 -10.29 7.23 9.59
N ASN A 26 -8.96 7.33 9.74
CA ASN A 26 -8.27 7.52 11.03
C ASN A 26 -7.76 8.97 11.22
N ASP A 27 -8.23 9.93 10.42
CA ASP A 27 -7.87 11.35 10.51
C ASP A 27 -6.37 11.67 10.37
N PHE A 28 -5.59 10.83 9.67
CA PHE A 28 -4.13 11.04 9.51
C PHE A 28 -3.76 12.15 8.50
N GLY A 29 -4.75 12.78 7.87
CA GLY A 29 -4.56 13.78 6.81
C GLY A 29 -4.30 13.17 5.43
N LEU A 30 -4.54 13.96 4.38
CA LEU A 30 -4.49 13.51 2.99
C LEU A 30 -3.09 13.04 2.55
N GLU A 31 -2.04 13.70 3.03
CA GLU A 31 -0.66 13.33 2.72
C GLU A 31 -0.32 11.95 3.27
N THR A 32 -0.58 11.72 4.57
CA THR A 32 -0.32 10.43 5.22
C THR A 32 -1.19 9.32 4.61
N ALA A 33 -2.46 9.61 4.32
CA ALA A 33 -3.34 8.67 3.62
C ALA A 33 -2.78 8.28 2.24
N GLY A 34 -2.30 9.25 1.45
CA GLY A 34 -1.64 9.00 0.17
C GLY A 34 -0.37 8.15 0.31
N ARG A 35 0.46 8.42 1.33
CA ARG A 35 1.67 7.63 1.61
C ARG A 35 1.35 6.18 1.99
N LEU A 36 0.30 5.95 2.78
CA LEU A 36 -0.19 4.62 3.14
C LEU A 36 -0.74 3.86 1.93
N GLY A 37 -1.51 4.52 1.07
CA GLY A 37 -1.97 3.96 -0.20
C GLY A 37 -0.82 3.57 -1.12
N ALA A 38 0.15 4.46 -1.31
CA ALA A 38 1.33 4.20 -2.13
C ALA A 38 2.22 3.07 -1.56
N LEU A 39 2.28 2.93 -0.24
CA LEU A 39 2.99 1.84 0.41
C LEU A 39 2.31 0.49 0.15
N ALA A 40 1.00 0.40 0.35
CA ALA A 40 0.24 -0.82 0.10
C ALA A 40 0.24 -1.23 -1.38
N ALA A 41 0.12 -0.26 -2.29
CA ALA A 41 0.23 -0.50 -3.72
C ALA A 41 1.63 -0.93 -4.14
N GLY A 42 2.68 -0.35 -3.54
CA GLY A 42 4.05 -0.76 -3.81
C GLY A 42 4.35 -2.19 -3.37
N GLU A 43 3.79 -2.63 -2.25
CA GLU A 43 3.97 -3.99 -1.76
C GLU A 43 3.35 -5.02 -2.72
N VAL A 44 2.07 -4.83 -3.09
CA VAL A 44 1.35 -5.83 -3.91
C VAL A 44 1.90 -5.98 -5.33
N ILE A 45 2.54 -4.94 -5.88
CA ILE A 45 3.09 -5.03 -7.23
C ILE A 45 4.44 -5.78 -7.32
N GLY A 46 5.06 -6.09 -6.17
CA GLY A 46 6.37 -6.72 -6.10
C GLY A 46 6.35 -8.25 -6.18
N HIS A 47 5.15 -8.87 -6.21
CA HIS A 47 4.98 -10.32 -6.27
C HIS A 47 3.73 -10.68 -7.10
N LEU A 48 3.49 -11.96 -7.33
CA LEU A 48 2.33 -12.42 -8.10
C LEU A 48 1.06 -12.41 -7.22
N GLY A 49 -0.06 -11.89 -7.75
CA GLY A 49 -1.37 -11.95 -7.09
C GLY A 49 -1.81 -10.64 -6.42
N ALA A 50 -3.10 -10.58 -6.07
CA ALA A 50 -3.78 -9.32 -5.71
C ALA A 50 -3.87 -9.03 -4.20
N ARG A 51 -3.14 -9.76 -3.35
CA ARG A 51 -3.18 -9.61 -1.89
C ARG A 51 -1.77 -9.56 -1.32
N PRO A 52 -1.54 -8.74 -0.28
CA PRO A 52 -0.25 -8.65 0.37
C PRO A 52 0.29 -9.99 0.85
N GLU A 53 1.58 -10.23 0.66
CA GLU A 53 2.30 -11.36 1.24
C GLU A 53 2.87 -11.02 2.63
N VAL A 54 2.95 -9.73 2.97
CA VAL A 54 3.41 -9.26 4.28
C VAL A 54 2.37 -8.44 5.03
N SER A 55 2.60 -8.23 6.33
CA SER A 55 1.77 -7.38 7.18
C SER A 55 1.92 -5.91 6.77
N LEU A 56 0.88 -5.34 6.17
CA LEU A 56 0.84 -3.91 5.83
C LEU A 56 0.97 -3.00 7.06
N ALA A 57 0.48 -3.45 8.22
CA ALA A 57 0.60 -2.70 9.47
C ALA A 57 2.06 -2.61 9.93
N ASP A 58 2.84 -3.69 9.76
CA ASP A 58 4.27 -3.67 10.09
C ASP A 58 5.06 -2.86 9.07
N LEU A 59 4.70 -2.97 7.79
CA LEU A 59 5.31 -2.16 6.74
C LEU A 59 5.03 -0.66 6.93
N ALA A 60 3.84 -0.30 7.38
CA ALA A 60 3.47 1.09 7.66
C ALA A 60 4.24 1.70 8.84
N LYS A 61 4.79 0.90 9.76
CA LYS A 61 5.65 1.42 10.86
C LYS A 61 6.97 2.00 10.35
N SER A 62 7.33 1.76 9.08
CA SER A 62 8.53 2.34 8.46
C SER A 62 8.26 3.65 7.69
N LEU A 63 7.05 4.21 7.74
CA LEU A 63 6.70 5.50 7.13
C LEU A 63 7.05 6.69 8.02
#